data_AF-A0A1I4JSF7-F1
#
_entry.id   AF-A0A1I4JSF7-F1
#
_cell.length_a   1.000
_cell.length_b   1.000
_cell.length_c   1.000
_cell.angle_alpha   90.00
_cell.angle_beta   90.00
_cell.angle_gamma   90.00
#
_symmetry.space_group_name_H-M   'P 1'
#
loop_
_entity.id
_entity.type
_entity.pdbx_description
1 polymer ?
#
loop_
_entity_poly.entity_id
_entity_poly.type
_entity_poly.pdbx_seq_one_letter_code
_entity_poly.pdbx_strand_id
1 'polypeptide(L)'
;MAQQTRVARARRWWRSTPSLIRRFSVVLLILGVVLAGTGLWLDRTNWWEGHGFFANLVSSLTSLCFGVPTALLVLSHLGETQAHARQTQRVKDYARNEIHEFQVALTKAFNVTDTTELAARVRTLSTGLHQFRQLAVIDGPTAARFFQTLNALLALGRGPTRSYRPSTNFGALSRDRWQWRRIETWHVRVETQWRVLSEEVRPKILECGLRWLPRSPAAEAEQAMRRLLDEDGRNPWRMPEHFTDPDAVKAMGHFLHDLRVLCSTAETLAAYYPSRPREPGRRRSS
;
A
#
# COMPACT_ATOMS: atom_id res chain seq x y z
N MET A 1 11.96 34.32 -12.24
CA MET A 1 11.06 33.66 -11.26
C MET A 1 11.74 32.62 -10.35
N ALA A 2 12.83 31.94 -10.74
CA ALA A 2 13.49 30.90 -9.92
C ALA A 2 14.25 31.40 -8.65
N GLN A 3 14.63 32.67 -8.55
CA GLN A 3 15.28 33.23 -7.35
C GLN A 3 14.29 33.50 -6.21
N GLN A 4 13.09 34.00 -6.51
CA GLN A 4 12.06 34.27 -5.51
C GLN A 4 11.58 32.99 -4.81
N THR A 5 11.52 31.87 -5.53
CA THR A 5 11.18 30.56 -4.94
C THR A 5 12.26 30.04 -3.99
N ARG A 6 13.55 30.34 -4.23
CA ARG A 6 14.66 29.97 -3.32
C ARG A 6 14.63 30.75 -2.01
N VAL A 7 14.45 32.08 -2.07
CA VAL A 7 14.37 32.93 -0.87
C VAL A 7 13.15 32.57 -0.03
N ALA A 8 11.99 32.35 -0.66
CA ALA A 8 10.78 31.93 0.06
C ALA A 8 10.91 30.54 0.71
N ARG A 9 11.68 29.63 0.11
CA ARG A 9 11.96 28.30 0.67
C ARG A 9 12.93 28.39 1.85
N ALA A 10 14.02 29.16 1.73
CA ALA A 10 14.98 29.41 2.80
C ALA A 10 14.32 30.05 4.02
N ARG A 11 13.43 31.05 3.80
CA ARG A 11 12.71 31.72 4.89
C ARG A 11 11.73 30.81 5.62
N ARG A 12 11.02 29.93 4.89
CA ARG A 12 10.14 28.91 5.50
C ARG A 12 10.94 27.91 6.33
N TRP A 13 12.06 27.46 5.79
CA TRP A 13 12.93 26.51 6.47
C TRP A 13 13.57 27.09 7.74
N TRP A 14 14.06 28.34 7.71
CA TRP A 14 14.57 29.03 8.91
C TRP A 14 13.53 29.18 10.03
N ARG A 15 12.24 29.19 9.67
CA ARG A 15 11.15 29.23 10.65
C ARG A 15 10.88 27.86 11.27
N SER A 16 11.15 26.75 10.56
CA SER A 16 10.99 25.39 11.09
C SER A 16 12.17 24.90 11.90
N THR A 17 13.36 25.51 11.76
CA THR A 17 14.54 25.17 12.57
C THR A 17 14.28 25.42 14.08
N PRO A 18 14.71 24.51 14.98
CA PRO A 18 14.60 24.70 16.42
C PRO A 18 15.15 26.06 16.89
N SER A 19 14.44 26.69 17.83
CA SER A 19 14.74 28.05 18.28
C SER A 19 16.14 28.20 18.88
N LEU A 20 16.69 27.15 19.49
CA LEU A 20 18.05 27.11 20.05
C LEU A 20 19.11 27.20 18.96
N ILE A 21 19.04 26.34 17.93
CA ILE A 21 19.99 26.36 16.79
C ILE A 21 19.94 27.72 16.09
N ARG A 22 18.74 28.28 15.97
CA ARG A 22 18.53 29.60 15.38
C ARG A 22 19.24 30.71 16.16
N ARG A 23 19.02 30.77 17.48
CA ARG A 23 19.67 31.76 18.36
C ARG A 23 21.19 31.60 18.33
N PHE A 24 21.68 30.37 18.45
CA PHE A 24 23.11 30.06 18.42
C PHE A 24 23.76 30.48 17.10
N SER A 25 23.11 30.17 15.96
CA SER A 25 23.59 30.57 14.63
C SER A 25 23.63 32.09 14.45
N VAL A 26 22.61 32.81 14.95
CA VAL A 26 22.60 34.29 14.90
C VAL A 26 23.71 34.88 15.77
N VAL A 27 23.91 34.36 16.98
CA VAL A 27 24.97 34.81 17.89
C VAL A 27 26.35 34.59 17.25
N LEU A 28 26.61 33.41 16.68
CA LEU A 28 27.86 33.11 15.99
C LEU A 28 28.08 34.02 14.77
N LEU A 29 27.04 34.28 13.97
CA LEU A 29 27.16 35.17 12.82
C LEU A 29 27.45 36.62 13.23
N ILE A 30 26.77 37.13 14.26
CA ILE A 30 27.04 38.47 14.81
C ILE A 30 28.48 38.54 15.34
N LEU A 31 28.91 37.53 16.11
CA LEU A 31 30.25 37.45 16.65
C LEU A 31 31.30 37.41 15.52
N GLY A 32 31.05 36.63 14.46
CA GLY A 32 31.91 36.57 13.28
C GLY A 32 32.01 37.91 12.54
N VAL A 33 30.90 38.64 12.39
CA VAL A 33 30.90 39.99 11.78
C VAL A 33 31.67 40.99 12.65
N VAL A 34 31.48 40.95 13.97
CA VAL A 34 32.22 41.80 14.91
C VAL A 34 33.72 41.50 14.84
N LEU A 35 34.12 40.23 14.89
CA LEU A 35 35.53 39.81 14.77
C LEU A 35 36.14 40.25 13.44
N ALA A 36 35.43 40.08 12.33
CA ALA A 36 35.89 40.52 11.01
C ALA A 36 36.06 42.04 10.95
N GLY A 37 35.09 42.80 11.48
CA GLY A 37 35.16 44.27 11.53
C GLY A 37 36.31 44.78 12.39
N THR A 38 36.49 44.21 13.59
CA THR A 38 37.62 44.52 14.47
C THR A 38 38.94 44.17 13.80
N GLY A 39 39.00 43.04 13.09
CA GLY A 39 40.19 42.61 12.36
C GLY A 39 40.62 43.64 11.30
N LEU A 40 39.66 44.12 10.49
CA LEU A 40 39.89 45.15 9.47
C LEU A 40 40.26 46.51 10.08
N TRP A 41 39.70 46.85 11.25
CA TRP A 41 40.03 48.09 11.94
C TRP A 41 41.45 48.07 12.51
N LEU A 42 41.85 46.97 13.16
CA LEU A 42 43.21 46.80 13.70
C LEU A 42 44.28 46.78 12.60
N ASP A 43 43.92 46.23 11.43
CA ASP A 43 44.78 46.23 10.25
C ASP A 43 45.10 47.65 9.78
N ARG A 44 44.11 48.55 9.76
CA ARG A 44 44.32 49.97 9.40
C ARG A 44 45.26 50.71 10.36
N THR A 45 45.33 50.29 11.62
CA THR A 45 46.21 50.91 12.61
C THR A 45 47.61 50.28 12.67
N ASN A 46 47.93 49.35 11.76
CA ASN A 46 49.15 48.53 11.78
C ASN A 46 49.37 47.79 13.12
N TRP A 47 48.31 47.51 13.87
CA TRP A 47 48.42 46.90 15.22
C TRP A 47 48.99 45.49 15.18
N TRP A 48 48.85 44.81 14.04
CA TRP A 48 49.34 43.46 13.83
C TRP A 48 50.88 43.35 13.79
N GLU A 49 51.62 44.46 13.63
CA GLU A 49 53.08 44.45 13.72
C GLU A 49 53.50 43.97 15.12
N GLY A 50 54.15 42.80 15.16
CA GLY A 50 54.54 42.12 16.41
C GLY A 50 53.50 41.16 17.02
N HIS A 51 52.27 41.08 16.48
CA HIS A 51 51.16 40.30 17.05
C HIS A 51 50.62 39.19 16.13
N GLY A 52 51.49 38.56 15.32
CA GLY A 52 51.08 37.55 14.32
C GLY A 52 50.28 36.37 14.88
N PHE A 53 50.51 35.96 16.13
CA PHE A 53 49.71 34.92 16.78
C PHE A 53 48.23 35.28 16.91
N PHE A 54 47.91 36.51 17.33
CA PHE A 54 46.53 36.96 17.51
C PHE A 54 45.80 37.09 16.17
N ALA A 55 46.48 37.52 15.12
CA ALA A 55 45.92 37.58 13.77
C ALA A 55 45.43 36.19 13.31
N ASN A 56 46.25 35.17 13.51
CA ASN A 56 45.90 33.78 13.20
C ASN A 56 44.72 33.26 14.04
N LEU A 57 44.68 33.60 15.33
CA LEU A 57 43.59 33.21 16.22
C LEU A 57 42.27 33.86 15.81
N VAL A 58 42.27 35.17 15.53
CA VAL A 58 41.09 35.93 15.11
C VAL A 58 40.58 35.42 13.77
N SER A 59 41.46 35.15 12.80
CA SER A 59 41.09 34.56 11.51
C SER A 59 40.43 33.19 11.66
N SER A 60 41.02 32.31 12.48
CA SER A 60 40.49 30.97 12.74
C SER A 60 39.13 31.01 13.44
N LEU A 61 38.98 31.88 14.44
CA LEU A 61 37.72 32.06 15.17
C LEU A 61 36.63 32.65 14.26
N THR A 62 36.99 33.59 13.39
CA THR A 62 36.08 34.18 12.40
C THR A 62 35.60 33.11 11.44
N SER A 63 36.51 32.30 10.89
CA SER A 63 36.16 31.16 10.02
C SER A 63 35.22 30.18 10.72
N LEU A 64 35.49 29.84 11.99
CA LEU A 64 34.63 28.96 12.79
C LEU A 64 33.22 29.56 13.02
N CYS A 65 33.14 30.87 13.28
CA CYS A 65 31.87 31.58 13.47
C CYS A 65 30.95 31.55 12.24
N PHE A 66 31.52 31.51 11.03
CA PHE A 66 30.74 31.34 9.79
C PHE A 66 30.57 29.88 9.38
N GLY A 67 31.59 29.05 9.60
CA GLY A 67 31.64 27.64 9.20
C GLY A 67 30.66 26.78 9.98
N VAL A 68 30.63 26.90 11.32
CA VAL A 68 29.78 26.06 12.18
C VAL A 68 28.29 26.24 11.89
N PRO A 69 27.73 27.47 11.84
CA PRO A 69 26.33 27.65 11.48
C PRO A 69 26.03 27.13 10.09
N THR A 70 26.89 27.41 9.09
CA THR A 70 26.68 26.93 7.73
C THR A 70 26.63 25.40 7.66
N ALA A 71 27.55 24.72 8.34
CA ALA A 71 27.58 23.26 8.41
C ALA A 71 26.32 22.69 9.10
N LEU A 72 25.93 23.25 10.25
CA LEU A 72 24.71 22.83 10.96
C LEU A 72 23.45 23.00 10.10
N LEU A 73 23.37 24.11 9.37
CA LEU A 73 22.24 24.39 8.47
C LEU A 73 22.17 23.38 7.32
N VAL A 74 23.30 23.10 6.66
CA VAL A 74 23.37 22.10 5.58
C VAL A 74 23.07 20.70 6.09
N LEU A 75 23.64 20.30 7.22
CA LEU A 75 23.41 18.97 7.82
C LEU A 75 21.96 18.77 8.25
N SER A 76 21.32 19.79 8.84
CA SER A 76 19.89 19.74 9.19
C SER A 76 19.02 19.53 7.95
N HIS A 77 19.33 20.22 6.85
CA HIS A 77 18.58 20.07 5.60
C HIS A 77 18.76 18.69 4.96
N LEU A 78 20.00 18.16 4.95
CA LEU A 78 20.28 16.81 4.48
C LEU A 78 19.59 15.76 5.37
N GLY A 79 19.53 15.99 6.68
CA GLY A 79 18.84 15.12 7.62
C GLY A 79 17.34 15.04 7.36
N GLU A 80 16.66 16.18 7.16
CA GLU A 80 15.22 16.24 6.86
C GLU A 80 14.88 15.55 5.54
N THR A 81 15.68 15.78 4.49
CA THR A 81 15.45 15.16 3.18
C THR A 81 15.69 13.65 3.22
N GLN A 82 16.71 13.19 3.95
CA GLN A 82 16.94 11.76 4.18
C GLN A 82 15.83 11.13 5.03
N ALA A 83 15.35 11.81 6.07
CA ALA A 83 14.27 11.33 6.91
C ALA A 83 12.98 11.17 6.09
N HIS A 84 12.64 12.15 5.25
CA HIS A 84 11.50 12.08 4.34
C HIS A 84 11.63 10.93 3.33
N ALA A 85 12.81 10.77 2.73
CA ALA A 85 13.07 9.67 1.78
C ALA A 85 12.95 8.30 2.47
N ARG A 86 13.52 8.14 3.68
CA ARG A 86 13.40 6.91 4.48
C ARG A 86 11.95 6.63 4.88
N GLN A 87 11.21 7.65 5.29
CA GLN A 87 9.80 7.49 5.66
C GLN A 87 8.96 7.06 4.45
N THR A 88 9.14 7.73 3.31
CA THR A 88 8.48 7.36 2.05
C THR A 88 8.80 5.91 1.66
N GLN A 89 10.06 5.50 1.82
CA GLN A 89 10.48 4.14 1.51
C GLN A 89 9.86 3.11 2.45
N ARG A 90 9.79 3.39 3.76
CA ARG A 90 9.11 2.54 4.75
C ARG A 90 7.63 2.38 4.44
N VAL A 91 6.94 3.46 4.08
CA VAL A 91 5.52 3.42 3.69
C VAL A 91 5.33 2.58 2.42
N LYS A 92 6.21 2.70 1.42
CA LYS A 92 6.17 1.84 0.21
C LYS A 92 6.36 0.37 0.55
N ASP A 93 7.33 0.05 1.40
CA ASP A 93 7.60 -1.35 1.78
C ASP A 93 6.46 -1.94 2.63
N TYR A 94 5.88 -1.14 3.54
CA TYR A 94 4.67 -1.52 4.27
C TYR A 94 3.48 -1.77 3.33
N ALA A 95 3.20 -0.84 2.42
CA ALA A 95 2.13 -0.99 1.43
C ALA A 95 2.29 -2.25 0.56
N ARG A 96 3.52 -2.54 0.10
CA ARG A 96 3.82 -3.77 -0.66
C ARG A 96 3.46 -5.04 0.12
N ASN A 97 3.83 -5.09 1.39
CA ASN A 97 3.57 -6.25 2.24
C ASN A 97 2.06 -6.45 2.44
N GLU A 98 1.32 -5.39 2.77
CA GLU A 98 -0.14 -5.48 2.98
C GLU A 98 -0.90 -5.79 1.67
N ILE A 99 -0.45 -5.24 0.52
CA ILE A 99 -1.00 -5.60 -0.79
C ILE A 99 -0.75 -7.08 -1.09
N HIS A 100 0.43 -7.60 -0.77
CA HIS A 100 0.74 -9.01 -0.92
C HIS A 100 -0.13 -9.90 -0.02
N GLU A 101 -0.29 -9.53 1.26
CA GLU A 101 -1.18 -10.25 2.19
C GLU A 101 -2.64 -10.24 1.74
N PHE A 102 -3.10 -9.14 1.14
CA PHE A 102 -4.42 -9.07 0.52
C PHE A 102 -4.54 -10.00 -0.69
N GLN A 103 -3.54 -10.05 -1.58
CA GLN A 103 -3.50 -11.00 -2.70
C GLN A 103 -3.52 -12.45 -2.22
N VAL A 104 -2.72 -12.78 -1.19
CA VAL A 104 -2.69 -14.10 -0.56
C VAL A 104 -4.04 -14.42 0.09
N ALA A 105 -4.66 -13.47 0.78
CA ALA A 105 -5.99 -13.66 1.37
C ALA A 105 -7.04 -13.95 0.29
N LEU A 106 -7.02 -13.23 -0.83
CA LEU A 106 -7.92 -13.47 -1.96
C LEU A 106 -7.76 -14.87 -2.52
N THR A 107 -6.53 -15.35 -2.75
CA THR A 107 -6.30 -16.65 -3.39
C THR A 107 -6.42 -17.85 -2.46
N LYS A 108 -6.30 -17.67 -1.13
CA LYS A 108 -6.20 -18.77 -0.16
C LYS A 108 -7.36 -19.78 -0.17
N ALA A 109 -8.58 -19.35 -0.48
CA ALA A 109 -9.73 -20.26 -0.57
C ALA A 109 -9.77 -21.06 -1.89
N PHE A 110 -8.97 -20.65 -2.87
CA PHE A 110 -9.00 -21.14 -4.23
C PHE A 110 -7.72 -21.90 -4.56
N ASN A 111 -7.82 -22.82 -5.51
CA ASN A 111 -6.71 -23.65 -5.96
C ASN A 111 -5.95 -22.95 -7.10
N VAL A 112 -5.43 -21.76 -6.81
CA VAL A 112 -4.76 -20.86 -7.76
C VAL A 112 -3.52 -20.25 -7.12
N THR A 113 -2.50 -19.95 -7.93
CA THR A 113 -1.23 -19.42 -7.43
C THR A 113 -1.28 -17.92 -7.14
N ASP A 114 -2.05 -17.17 -7.94
CA ASP A 114 -2.10 -15.72 -7.91
C ASP A 114 -3.48 -15.17 -8.30
N THR A 115 -3.64 -13.85 -8.16
CA THR A 115 -4.89 -13.14 -8.43
C THR A 115 -5.22 -13.07 -9.92
N THR A 116 -4.25 -13.20 -10.81
CA THR A 116 -4.44 -13.20 -12.26
C THR A 116 -5.04 -14.51 -12.75
N GLU A 117 -4.53 -15.64 -12.24
CA GLU A 117 -5.16 -16.94 -12.46
C GLU A 117 -6.59 -16.96 -11.88
N LEU A 118 -6.79 -16.44 -10.65
CA LEU A 118 -8.11 -16.32 -10.05
C LEU A 118 -9.07 -15.53 -10.95
N ALA A 119 -8.66 -14.35 -11.42
CA ALA A 119 -9.46 -13.51 -12.30
C ALA A 119 -9.78 -14.20 -13.64
N ALA A 120 -8.85 -14.98 -14.20
CA ALA A 120 -9.09 -15.78 -15.40
C ALA A 120 -10.13 -16.88 -15.16
N ARG A 121 -10.02 -17.64 -14.07
CA ARG A 121 -10.97 -18.70 -13.69
C ARG A 121 -12.36 -18.15 -13.41
N VAL A 122 -12.45 -17.02 -12.70
CA VAL A 122 -13.71 -16.32 -12.41
C VAL A 122 -14.38 -15.84 -13.69
N ARG A 123 -13.62 -15.36 -14.68
CA ARG A 123 -14.15 -15.02 -16.01
C ARG A 123 -14.74 -16.25 -16.71
N THR A 124 -14.03 -17.38 -16.72
CA THR A 124 -14.54 -18.64 -17.28
C THR A 124 -15.85 -19.08 -16.62
N LEU A 125 -15.93 -19.03 -15.29
CA LEU A 125 -17.16 -19.32 -14.56
C LEU A 125 -18.29 -18.35 -14.90
N SER A 126 -17.98 -17.05 -15.02
CA SER A 126 -18.96 -16.03 -15.38
C SER A 126 -19.55 -16.29 -16.77
N THR A 127 -18.72 -16.67 -17.75
CA THR A 127 -19.18 -17.06 -19.09
C THR A 127 -20.10 -18.29 -19.04
N GLY A 128 -19.74 -19.32 -18.27
CA GLY A 128 -20.60 -20.50 -18.07
C GLY A 128 -21.94 -20.13 -17.40
N LEU A 129 -21.91 -19.21 -16.44
CA LEU A 129 -23.10 -18.71 -15.78
C LEU A 129 -24.01 -17.88 -16.71
N HIS A 130 -23.42 -17.11 -17.62
CA HIS A 130 -24.17 -16.39 -18.66
C HIS A 130 -24.90 -17.34 -19.60
N GLN A 131 -24.34 -18.51 -19.90
CA GLN A 131 -25.02 -19.55 -20.68
C GLN A 131 -26.29 -20.05 -19.96
N PHE A 132 -26.26 -20.23 -18.63
CA PHE A 132 -27.47 -20.59 -17.88
C PHE A 132 -28.58 -19.55 -17.98
N ARG A 133 -28.23 -18.26 -17.98
CA ARG A 133 -29.22 -17.18 -18.08
C ARG A 133 -29.93 -17.14 -19.43
N GLN A 134 -29.32 -17.72 -20.48
CA GLN A 134 -29.90 -17.77 -21.83
C GLN A 134 -30.80 -18.99 -22.04
N LEU A 135 -30.70 -20.01 -21.18
CA LEU A 135 -31.49 -21.23 -21.29
C LEU A 135 -32.77 -21.12 -20.46
N ALA A 136 -33.91 -21.51 -21.04
CA ALA A 136 -35.18 -21.59 -20.33
C ALA A 136 -35.18 -22.71 -19.27
N VAL A 137 -34.42 -23.78 -19.51
CA VAL A 137 -34.22 -24.91 -18.60
C VAL A 137 -32.72 -25.21 -18.53
N ILE A 138 -32.19 -25.34 -17.32
CA ILE A 138 -30.76 -25.65 -17.13
C ILE A 138 -30.51 -27.09 -17.58
N ASP A 139 -29.75 -27.23 -18.67
CA ASP A 139 -29.31 -28.53 -19.17
C ASP A 139 -28.30 -29.19 -18.21
N GLY A 140 -28.51 -30.47 -17.92
CA GLY A 140 -27.73 -31.24 -16.94
C GLY A 140 -26.22 -31.27 -17.22
N PRO A 141 -25.77 -31.59 -18.45
CA PRO A 141 -24.38 -31.49 -18.88
C PRO A 141 -23.75 -30.10 -18.68
N THR A 142 -24.49 -29.03 -18.98
CA THR A 142 -23.98 -27.65 -18.82
C THR A 142 -23.81 -27.31 -17.33
N ALA A 143 -24.80 -27.67 -16.50
CA ALA A 143 -24.69 -27.59 -15.04
C ALA A 143 -23.47 -28.36 -14.51
N ALA A 144 -23.31 -29.62 -14.93
CA ALA A 144 -22.21 -30.48 -14.51
C ALA A 144 -20.83 -29.86 -14.82
N ARG A 145 -20.64 -29.29 -16.02
CA ARG A 145 -19.38 -28.61 -16.41
C ARG A 145 -19.10 -27.37 -15.58
N PHE A 146 -20.12 -26.55 -15.31
CA PHE A 146 -19.97 -25.38 -14.46
C PHE A 146 -19.54 -25.79 -13.05
N PHE A 147 -20.26 -26.74 -12.43
CA PHE A 147 -19.94 -27.20 -11.09
C PHE A 147 -18.59 -27.92 -11.02
N GLN A 148 -18.20 -28.66 -12.06
CA GLN A 148 -16.85 -29.22 -12.16
C GLN A 148 -15.79 -28.11 -12.13
N THR A 149 -15.98 -27.03 -12.89
CA THR A 149 -15.06 -25.87 -12.93
C THR A 149 -15.03 -25.14 -11.59
N LEU A 150 -16.19 -24.95 -10.96
CA LEU A 150 -16.32 -24.29 -9.64
C LEU A 150 -15.62 -25.13 -8.56
N ASN A 151 -15.87 -26.44 -8.54
CA ASN A 151 -15.25 -27.37 -7.59
C ASN A 151 -13.73 -27.49 -7.80
N ALA A 152 -13.24 -27.36 -9.05
CA ALA A 152 -11.81 -27.33 -9.33
C ALA A 152 -11.15 -26.01 -8.88
N LEU A 153 -11.88 -24.89 -8.98
CA LEU A 153 -11.42 -23.58 -8.54
C LEU A 153 -11.36 -23.50 -7.01
N LEU A 154 -12.38 -23.99 -6.31
CA LEU A 154 -12.40 -23.98 -4.86
C LEU A 154 -11.44 -25.05 -4.36
N ALA A 155 -10.48 -24.70 -3.49
CA ALA A 155 -9.44 -25.62 -3.02
C ALA A 155 -9.97 -26.67 -2.01
N LEU A 156 -11.10 -27.32 -2.32
CA LEU A 156 -11.91 -28.13 -1.40
C LEU A 156 -11.37 -29.55 -1.16
N GLY A 157 -10.30 -29.97 -1.86
CA GLY A 157 -9.51 -31.18 -1.51
C GLY A 157 -8.21 -30.81 -0.81
N ARG A 158 -7.62 -31.53 0.13
CA ARG A 158 -7.80 -32.90 0.66
C ARG A 158 -7.66 -32.84 2.18
N GLY A 159 -8.76 -32.65 2.91
CA GLY A 159 -8.74 -32.93 4.35
C GLY A 159 -8.66 -34.45 4.54
N PRO A 160 -7.80 -35.00 5.42
CA PRO A 160 -7.60 -36.44 5.54
C PRO A 160 -8.81 -37.21 6.11
N THR A 161 -9.85 -36.53 6.61
CA THR A 161 -10.86 -37.16 7.49
C THR A 161 -12.31 -37.01 7.06
N ARG A 162 -12.64 -36.31 5.96
CA ARG A 162 -14.02 -36.19 5.47
C ARG A 162 -14.15 -36.46 3.99
N SER A 163 -15.10 -37.31 3.64
CA SER A 163 -15.59 -37.51 2.27
C SER A 163 -16.25 -36.22 1.78
N TYR A 164 -15.45 -35.32 1.21
CA TYR A 164 -15.97 -34.17 0.47
C TYR A 164 -16.79 -34.68 -0.72
N ARG A 165 -18.07 -34.28 -0.78
CA ARG A 165 -18.94 -34.56 -1.93
C ARG A 165 -19.01 -33.31 -2.79
N PRO A 166 -18.48 -33.31 -4.02
CA PRO A 166 -18.55 -32.16 -4.91
C PRO A 166 -20.01 -31.71 -5.10
N SER A 167 -20.24 -30.41 -5.06
CA SER A 167 -21.55 -29.84 -5.37
C SER A 167 -21.89 -30.11 -6.84
N THR A 168 -23.08 -30.62 -7.14
CA THR A 168 -23.53 -30.94 -8.51
C THR A 168 -24.62 -30.00 -9.03
N ASN A 169 -25.26 -29.25 -8.13
CA ASN A 169 -26.28 -28.24 -8.43
C ASN A 169 -26.30 -27.17 -7.33
N PHE A 170 -27.04 -26.08 -7.54
CA PHE A 170 -27.10 -24.97 -6.58
C PHE A 170 -27.75 -25.36 -5.24
N GLY A 171 -28.69 -26.31 -5.25
CA GLY A 171 -29.30 -26.82 -4.01
C GLY A 171 -28.36 -27.70 -3.18
N ALA A 172 -27.40 -28.38 -3.81
CA ALA A 172 -26.33 -29.07 -3.10
C ALA A 172 -25.33 -28.05 -2.52
N LEU A 173 -24.99 -27.01 -3.29
CA LEU A 173 -24.10 -25.92 -2.88
C LEU A 173 -24.61 -25.17 -1.64
N SER A 174 -25.88 -24.76 -1.64
CA SER A 174 -26.49 -24.03 -0.53
C SER A 174 -26.66 -24.85 0.75
N ARG A 175 -26.71 -26.19 0.62
CA ARG A 175 -26.79 -27.11 1.77
C ARG A 175 -25.42 -27.52 2.30
N ASP A 176 -24.33 -27.25 1.59
CA ASP A 176 -22.98 -27.58 2.05
C ASP A 176 -22.48 -26.59 3.11
N ARG A 177 -22.83 -26.89 4.37
CA ARG A 177 -22.41 -26.11 5.54
C ARG A 177 -20.89 -26.04 5.71
N TRP A 178 -20.15 -27.03 5.23
CA TRP A 178 -18.69 -27.03 5.38
C TRP A 178 -18.07 -26.05 4.40
N GLN A 179 -18.50 -26.10 3.14
CA GLN A 179 -18.06 -25.15 2.12
C GLN A 179 -18.44 -23.72 2.51
N TRP A 180 -19.65 -23.50 3.03
CA TRP A 180 -20.09 -22.21 3.57
C TRP A 180 -19.12 -21.68 4.62
N ARG A 181 -18.86 -22.42 5.71
CA ARG A 181 -17.97 -21.97 6.80
C ARG A 181 -16.58 -21.60 6.31
N ARG A 182 -16.08 -22.33 5.30
CA ARG A 182 -14.77 -22.04 4.70
C ARG A 182 -14.78 -20.74 3.92
N ILE A 183 -15.82 -20.52 3.11
CA ILE A 183 -16.00 -19.28 2.36
C ILE A 183 -16.25 -18.10 3.29
N GLU A 184 -17.03 -18.28 4.35
CA GLU A 184 -17.23 -17.28 5.41
C GLU A 184 -15.91 -16.91 6.10
N THR A 185 -15.12 -17.91 6.52
CA THR A 185 -13.78 -17.67 7.11
C THR A 185 -12.85 -16.95 6.14
N TRP A 186 -12.87 -17.31 4.86
CA TRP A 186 -12.11 -16.62 3.82
C TRP A 186 -12.57 -15.17 3.66
N HIS A 187 -13.87 -14.92 3.63
CA HIS A 187 -14.44 -13.59 3.50
C HIS A 187 -13.99 -12.67 4.63
N VAL A 188 -14.09 -13.11 5.90
CA VAL A 188 -13.60 -12.36 7.05
C VAL A 188 -12.12 -11.99 6.90
N ARG A 189 -11.29 -12.90 6.38
CA ARG A 189 -9.87 -12.62 6.13
C ARG A 189 -9.69 -11.56 5.04
N VAL A 190 -10.41 -11.66 3.93
CA VAL A 190 -10.34 -10.69 2.83
C VAL A 190 -10.82 -9.32 3.30
N GLU A 191 -11.93 -9.27 4.05
CA GLU A 191 -12.47 -8.04 4.64
C GLU A 191 -11.48 -7.38 5.61
N THR A 192 -10.88 -8.17 6.50
CA THR A 192 -9.87 -7.68 7.44
C THR A 192 -8.68 -7.06 6.69
N GLN A 193 -8.18 -7.73 5.65
CA GLN A 193 -7.06 -7.23 4.86
C GLN A 193 -7.43 -5.99 4.04
N TRP A 194 -8.64 -5.94 3.48
CA TRP A 194 -9.13 -4.74 2.82
C TRP A 194 -9.22 -3.55 3.79
N ARG A 195 -9.69 -3.79 5.03
CA ARG A 195 -9.76 -2.76 6.07
C ARG A 195 -8.39 -2.19 6.42
N VAL A 196 -7.37 -3.05 6.58
CA VAL A 196 -5.98 -2.60 6.77
C VAL A 196 -5.52 -1.74 5.59
N LEU A 197 -5.80 -2.15 4.35
CA LEU A 197 -5.46 -1.35 3.17
C LEU A 197 -6.18 0.01 3.15
N SER A 198 -7.47 0.05 3.48
CA SER A 198 -8.29 1.26 3.39
C SER A 198 -8.10 2.22 4.55
N GLU A 199 -7.94 1.71 5.77
CA GLU A 199 -7.90 2.50 7.01
C GLU A 199 -6.47 2.80 7.47
N GLU A 200 -5.51 1.91 7.24
CA GLU A 200 -4.13 2.09 7.73
C GLU A 200 -3.14 2.45 6.62
N VAL A 201 -3.18 1.75 5.49
CA VAL A 201 -2.18 1.90 4.42
C VAL A 201 -2.48 3.13 3.57
N ARG A 202 -3.74 3.32 3.17
CA ARG A 202 -4.17 4.43 2.32
C ARG A 202 -3.82 5.81 2.90
N PRO A 203 -4.10 6.14 4.18
CA PRO A 203 -3.74 7.46 4.72
C PRO A 203 -2.22 7.71 4.66
N LYS A 204 -1.41 6.74 5.08
CA LYS A 204 0.06 6.83 5.08
C LYS A 204 0.63 7.07 3.67
N ILE A 205 0.05 6.41 2.67
CA ILE A 205 0.41 6.60 1.26
C ILE A 205 0.09 8.03 0.81
N LEU A 206 -1.10 8.53 1.12
CA LEU A 206 -1.55 9.86 0.73
C LEU A 206 -0.76 10.96 1.45
N GLU A 207 -0.43 10.77 2.73
CA GLU A 207 0.43 11.68 3.52
C GLU A 207 1.83 11.81 2.91
N CYS A 208 2.37 10.72 2.35
CA CYS A 208 3.66 10.74 1.64
C CYS A 208 3.57 11.24 0.20
N GLY A 209 2.40 11.70 -0.27
CA GLY A 209 2.17 12.14 -1.65
C GLY A 209 2.30 11.01 -2.69
N LEU A 210 2.13 9.75 -2.26
CA LEU A 210 2.20 8.59 -3.15
C LEU A 210 0.84 8.32 -3.80
N ARG A 211 0.86 7.62 -4.94
CA ARG A 211 -0.35 7.33 -5.72
C ARG A 211 -1.14 6.15 -5.14
N TRP A 212 -2.35 6.42 -4.68
CA TRP A 212 -3.33 5.39 -4.34
C TRP A 212 -4.23 5.02 -5.53
N LEU A 213 -5.16 4.09 -5.33
CA LEU A 213 -6.25 3.80 -6.26
C LEU A 213 -7.04 5.08 -6.61
N PRO A 214 -7.46 5.24 -7.88
CA PRO A 214 -8.42 6.28 -8.24
C PRO A 214 -9.75 6.10 -7.49
N ARG A 215 -10.54 7.17 -7.37
CA ARG A 215 -11.78 7.17 -6.56
C ARG A 215 -12.80 6.12 -7.00
N SER A 216 -13.02 5.90 -8.31
CA SER A 216 -14.03 4.93 -8.79
C SER A 216 -13.62 3.47 -8.48
N PRO A 217 -12.42 2.98 -8.84
CA PRO A 217 -12.01 1.62 -8.49
C PRO A 217 -11.97 1.37 -6.98
N ALA A 218 -11.57 2.37 -6.19
CA ALA A 218 -11.59 2.25 -4.72
C ALA A 218 -13.02 2.11 -4.17
N ALA A 219 -13.97 2.89 -4.71
CA ALA A 219 -15.38 2.81 -4.30
C ALA A 219 -16.03 1.50 -4.77
N GLU A 220 -15.69 1.01 -5.96
CA GLU A 220 -16.15 -0.28 -6.48
C GLU A 220 -15.63 -1.44 -5.64
N ALA A 221 -14.35 -1.42 -5.25
CA ALA A 221 -13.78 -2.43 -4.37
C ALA A 221 -14.40 -2.43 -2.97
N GLU A 222 -14.61 -1.24 -2.39
CA GLU A 222 -15.32 -1.08 -1.12
C GLU A 222 -16.74 -1.64 -1.19
N GLN A 223 -17.46 -1.33 -2.28
CA GLN A 223 -18.81 -1.82 -2.51
C GLN A 223 -18.84 -3.34 -2.74
N ALA A 224 -17.89 -3.86 -3.51
CA ALA A 224 -17.73 -5.30 -3.73
C ALA A 224 -17.46 -6.03 -2.42
N MET A 225 -16.57 -5.49 -1.55
CA MET A 225 -16.30 -6.07 -0.24
C MET A 225 -17.54 -6.09 0.66
N ARG A 226 -18.27 -4.97 0.76
CA ARG A 226 -19.47 -4.88 1.62
C ARG A 226 -20.58 -5.84 1.17
N ARG A 227 -20.68 -6.09 -0.13
CA ARG A 227 -21.73 -6.92 -0.73
C ARG A 227 -21.34 -8.38 -0.92
N LEU A 228 -20.06 -8.70 -0.70
CA LEU A 228 -19.55 -10.05 -0.85
C LEU A 228 -20.19 -10.93 0.24
N LEU A 229 -20.93 -11.95 -0.19
CA LEU A 229 -21.67 -12.87 0.70
C LEU A 229 -22.78 -12.21 1.54
N ASP A 230 -23.27 -11.05 1.12
CA ASP A 230 -24.39 -10.36 1.74
C ASP A 230 -25.63 -11.28 1.84
N GLU A 231 -26.35 -11.19 2.97
CA GLU A 231 -27.49 -12.06 3.30
C GLU A 231 -28.72 -11.78 2.43
N ASP A 232 -28.75 -10.64 1.73
CA ASP A 232 -29.81 -10.17 0.84
C ASP A 232 -29.89 -10.95 -0.50
N GLY A 233 -29.70 -12.27 -0.47
CA GLY A 233 -29.82 -13.14 -1.65
C GLY A 233 -28.64 -13.02 -2.63
N ARG A 234 -27.51 -12.43 -2.21
CA ARG A 234 -26.26 -12.39 -3.00
C ARG A 234 -25.32 -13.55 -2.69
N ASN A 235 -25.58 -14.27 -1.60
CA ASN A 235 -24.75 -15.37 -1.13
C ASN A 235 -25.20 -16.73 -1.71
N PRO A 236 -24.47 -17.32 -2.67
CA PRO A 236 -24.89 -18.57 -3.29
C PRO A 236 -24.77 -19.79 -2.36
N TRP A 237 -24.13 -19.65 -1.20
CA TRP A 237 -24.04 -20.70 -0.17
C TRP A 237 -25.12 -20.59 0.91
N ARG A 238 -25.87 -19.49 0.94
CA ARG A 238 -26.91 -19.25 1.96
C ARG A 238 -28.18 -18.71 1.30
N MET A 239 -28.73 -19.52 0.40
CA MET A 239 -29.98 -19.21 -0.28
C MET A 239 -31.20 -19.53 0.62
N PRO A 240 -32.33 -18.80 0.50
CA PRO A 240 -33.59 -19.12 1.18
C PRO A 240 -34.09 -20.53 0.83
N GLU A 241 -34.87 -21.18 1.70
CA GLU A 241 -35.34 -22.56 1.46
C GLU A 241 -36.15 -22.75 0.16
N HIS A 242 -36.79 -21.68 -0.34
CA HIS A 242 -37.63 -21.69 -1.54
C HIS A 242 -36.98 -20.97 -2.74
N PHE A 243 -35.65 -20.89 -2.79
CA PHE A 243 -34.98 -20.25 -3.91
C PHE A 243 -35.20 -21.01 -5.22
N THR A 244 -35.25 -20.27 -6.33
CA THR A 244 -35.31 -20.85 -7.68
C THR A 244 -33.91 -20.92 -8.31
N ASP A 245 -33.71 -21.78 -9.30
CA ASP A 245 -32.45 -21.84 -10.05
C ASP A 245 -32.01 -20.45 -10.61
N PRO A 246 -32.91 -19.62 -11.18
CA PRO A 246 -32.58 -18.24 -11.54
C PRO A 246 -32.03 -17.39 -10.38
N ASP A 247 -32.55 -17.54 -9.17
CA ASP A 247 -32.06 -16.80 -8.00
C ASP A 247 -30.63 -17.21 -7.64
N ALA A 248 -30.32 -18.51 -7.68
CA ALA A 248 -28.97 -18.99 -7.40
C ALA A 248 -27.98 -18.60 -8.50
N VAL A 249 -28.40 -18.63 -9.77
CA VAL A 249 -27.61 -18.12 -10.90
C VAL A 249 -27.36 -16.62 -10.75
N LYS A 250 -28.33 -15.85 -10.24
CA LYS A 250 -28.16 -14.42 -9.95
C LYS A 250 -27.17 -14.20 -8.80
N ALA A 251 -27.35 -14.89 -7.67
CA ALA A 251 -26.47 -14.81 -6.49
C ALA A 251 -25.01 -15.16 -6.84
N MET A 252 -24.80 -16.28 -7.53
CA MET A 252 -23.48 -16.69 -8.00
C MET A 252 -22.85 -15.65 -8.94
N GLY A 253 -23.66 -15.01 -9.79
CA GLY A 253 -23.19 -13.95 -10.67
C GLY A 253 -22.72 -12.71 -9.93
N HIS A 254 -23.42 -12.33 -8.85
CA HIS A 254 -22.97 -11.26 -7.96
C HIS A 254 -21.64 -11.62 -7.29
N PHE A 255 -21.54 -12.81 -6.70
CA PHE A 255 -20.30 -13.29 -6.08
C PHE A 255 -19.11 -13.26 -7.06
N LEU A 256 -19.26 -13.80 -8.26
CA LEU A 256 -18.19 -13.82 -9.27
C LEU A 256 -17.82 -12.40 -9.75
N HIS A 257 -18.80 -11.51 -9.89
CA HIS A 257 -18.56 -10.12 -10.25
C HIS A 257 -17.74 -9.40 -9.18
N ASP A 258 -18.17 -9.49 -7.91
CA ASP A 258 -17.50 -8.84 -6.78
C ASP A 258 -16.07 -9.38 -6.63
N LEU A 259 -15.88 -10.70 -6.72
CA LEU A 259 -14.54 -11.33 -6.68
C LEU A 259 -13.63 -10.84 -7.80
N ARG A 260 -14.16 -10.64 -9.02
CA ARG A 260 -13.39 -10.09 -10.15
C ARG A 260 -12.96 -8.65 -9.90
N VAL A 261 -13.84 -7.81 -9.34
CA VAL A 261 -13.53 -6.41 -8.97
C VAL A 261 -12.38 -6.38 -7.96
N LEU A 262 -12.42 -7.25 -6.95
CA LEU A 262 -11.37 -7.35 -5.94
C LEU A 262 -10.03 -7.81 -6.54
N CYS A 263 -10.03 -8.80 -7.43
CA CYS A 263 -8.82 -9.24 -8.12
C CYS A 263 -8.20 -8.11 -8.95
N SER A 264 -9.00 -7.41 -9.75
CA SER A 264 -8.54 -6.28 -10.57
C SER A 264 -7.99 -5.13 -9.70
N THR A 265 -8.61 -4.90 -8.54
CA THR A 265 -8.14 -3.91 -7.57
C THR A 265 -6.78 -4.30 -6.98
N ALA A 266 -6.63 -5.57 -6.59
CA ALA A 266 -5.37 -6.09 -6.08
C ALA A 266 -4.24 -6.01 -7.13
N GLU A 267 -4.53 -6.31 -8.40
CA GLU A 267 -3.60 -6.17 -9.51
C GLU A 267 -3.20 -4.71 -9.75
N THR A 268 -4.15 -3.78 -9.71
CA THR A 268 -3.88 -2.34 -9.87
C THR A 268 -2.99 -1.81 -8.75
N LEU A 269 -3.25 -2.24 -7.50
CA LEU A 269 -2.41 -1.91 -6.35
C LEU A 269 -1.00 -2.50 -6.50
N ALA A 270 -0.88 -3.75 -6.92
CA ALA A 270 0.41 -4.40 -7.16
C ALA A 270 1.21 -3.72 -8.30
N ALA A 271 0.53 -3.17 -9.31
CA ALA A 271 1.18 -2.40 -10.37
C ALA A 271 1.77 -1.06 -9.86
N TYR A 272 1.10 -0.39 -8.92
CA TYR A 272 1.65 0.81 -8.27
C TYR A 272 2.77 0.50 -7.28
N TYR A 273 2.71 -0.67 -6.65
CA TYR A 273 3.62 -1.09 -5.60
C TYR A 273 4.18 -2.48 -5.90
N PRO A 274 5.01 -2.64 -6.94
CA PRO A 274 5.53 -3.95 -7.32
C PRO A 274 6.37 -4.53 -6.20
N SER A 275 6.21 -5.83 -5.96
CA SER A 275 7.07 -6.62 -5.08
C SER A 275 8.51 -6.45 -5.53
N ARG A 276 9.43 -6.30 -4.56
CA ARG A 276 10.85 -6.28 -4.92
C ARG A 276 11.19 -7.61 -5.62
N PRO A 277 11.90 -7.58 -6.77
CA PRO A 277 12.43 -8.81 -7.33
C PRO A 277 13.23 -9.49 -6.23
N ARG A 278 12.95 -10.78 -5.96
CA ARG A 278 13.78 -11.57 -5.05
C ARG A 278 15.20 -11.49 -5.61
N GLU A 279 16.09 -10.78 -4.93
CA GLU A 279 17.49 -10.70 -5.35
C GLU A 279 18.02 -12.12 -5.44
N PRO A 280 18.39 -12.59 -6.66
CA PRO A 280 18.88 -13.94 -6.84
C PRO A 280 20.24 -14.03 -6.14
N GLY A 281 20.27 -14.63 -4.96
CA GLY A 281 21.52 -15.10 -4.38
C GLY A 281 22.20 -14.21 -3.34
N ARG A 282 21.47 -13.65 -2.37
CA ARG A 282 22.01 -13.68 -1.00
C ARG A 282 21.83 -15.10 -0.46
N ARG A 283 22.62 -16.05 -1.00
CA ARG A 283 22.83 -17.34 -0.33
C ARG A 283 23.36 -16.97 1.06
N ARG A 284 22.56 -17.20 2.10
CA ARG A 284 23.07 -17.16 3.46
C ARG A 284 24.15 -18.23 3.50
N SER A 285 25.42 -17.82 3.43
CA SER A 285 26.54 -18.65 3.83
C SER A 285 26.36 -18.89 5.32
N SER A 286 25.66 -19.97 5.64
CA SER A 286 25.64 -20.61 6.96
C SER A 286 26.98 -21.27 7.21
#